data_AF-Q2HH29-F1
#
_entry.id   AF-Q2HH29-F1
#
_cell.length_a   1.000
_cell.length_b   1.000
_cell.length_c   1.000
_cell.angle_alpha   90.00
_cell.angle_beta   90.00
_cell.angle_gamma   90.00
#
_symmetry.space_group_name_H-M   'P 1'
#
loop_
_entity.id
_entity.type
_entity.pdbx_description
1 polymer ?
#
loop_
_entity_poly.entity_id
_entity_poly.type
_entity_poly.pdbx_seq_one_letter_code
_entity_poly.pdbx_strand_id
1 'polypeptide(L)'
;MGEDWNSDTTGLLLCSTRYQSHDCTAREEDSRLADGHGEAADVQLSQEARAGNGGLKRPRSEARRPPFFVYAKDIGQQAAERKLKTQDFALSRIAAKTWGPSLSRAREVYVKCIRSAIAYGASSFHQPTAPRATGPKGPAKVLSKAQNRSLRIVVGAYKSAPIRCLETEAWVPPLDLYLNKRLADFEGRLQKQALQSGTGPEAERITTGHLITEACNKVYRRFNKRRKTRGRGPRQGPQSPTPTELAASVVAQWVNYKWKIGGKDRGSNTKEVVELAWQARWEQQRAGQQSTTRQRVLNRRIADEDPPALLFTDKALMRHEGLTKAQSSLLSQARIGDIGLRDYLFRVKVPEVRTPYCECGRGRETVEHLVVWCPDPPLQRPWDGREIRSHRDLQTVLRGVGARSRRFVRKVLGWLMDSGRLLEYRLARRLELETVDGEG
;
A
#
# COMPACT_ATOMS: atom_id res chain seq x y z
N MET A 1 -8.82 -7.79 20.18
CA MET A 1 -7.38 -7.67 20.54
C MET A 1 -6.85 -6.49 19.76
N GLY A 2 -6.25 -5.49 20.42
CA GLY A 2 -5.76 -4.30 19.72
C GLY A 2 -4.48 -4.62 18.95
N GLU A 3 -4.49 -4.45 17.62
CA GLU A 3 -3.26 -4.54 16.83
C GLU A 3 -2.39 -3.32 17.13
N ASP A 4 -1.36 -3.55 17.93
CA ASP A 4 -0.40 -2.52 18.29
C ASP A 4 0.50 -2.20 17.08
N TRP A 5 0.49 -0.94 16.63
CA TRP A 5 1.37 -0.45 15.57
C TRP A 5 2.80 -0.17 16.07
N ASN A 6 3.11 -0.74 17.24
CA ASN A 6 4.27 -0.46 18.07
C ASN A 6 5.19 -1.68 18.18
N SER A 7 5.35 -2.42 17.08
CA SER A 7 6.54 -3.26 16.88
C SER A 7 7.77 -2.34 16.69
N ASP A 8 8.24 -1.85 17.82
CA ASP A 8 9.52 -1.17 17.99
C ASP A 8 10.63 -2.09 17.46
N THR A 9 10.97 -1.93 16.19
CA THR A 9 12.14 -2.56 15.54
C THR A 9 13.40 -1.74 15.83
N THR A 10 13.47 -1.22 17.06
CA THR A 10 14.60 -0.47 17.63
C THR A 10 15.50 -1.46 18.40
N GLY A 11 15.91 -2.56 17.74
CA GLY A 11 16.54 -3.67 18.47
C GLY A 11 16.89 -4.95 17.68
N LEU A 12 17.26 -4.87 16.41
CA LEU A 12 17.95 -5.99 15.73
C LEU A 12 19.21 -5.52 15.01
N LEU A 13 20.28 -5.38 15.81
CA LEU A 13 21.65 -5.51 15.33
C LEU A 13 21.88 -6.99 14.98
N LEU A 14 21.79 -7.34 13.70
CA LEU A 14 22.31 -8.62 13.21
C LEU A 14 23.24 -8.42 12.01
N CYS A 15 24.52 -8.64 12.33
CA CYS A 15 25.60 -9.18 11.51
C CYS A 15 25.42 -9.18 9.99
N SER A 16 26.31 -8.45 9.30
CA SER A 16 26.61 -8.70 7.90
C SER A 16 27.38 -10.03 7.76
N THR A 17 26.69 -11.14 7.55
CA THR A 17 27.31 -12.37 7.05
C THR A 17 27.33 -12.35 5.52
N ARG A 18 28.53 -12.56 4.94
CA ARG A 18 28.67 -12.83 3.51
C ARG A 18 27.96 -14.14 3.20
N TYR A 19 27.09 -14.15 2.19
CA TYR A 19 26.67 -15.40 1.59
C TYR A 19 27.66 -15.73 0.47
N GLN A 20 28.44 -16.79 0.64
CA GLN A 20 29.23 -17.36 -0.46
C GLN A 20 28.30 -18.10 -1.41
N SER A 21 28.55 -17.96 -2.71
CA SER A 21 27.93 -18.76 -3.75
C SER A 21 28.32 -20.22 -3.59
N HIS A 22 27.32 -21.10 -3.57
CA HIS A 22 27.51 -22.51 -3.94
C HIS A 22 26.54 -22.83 -5.08
N ASP A 23 27.08 -23.39 -6.15
CA ASP A 23 26.33 -23.86 -7.30
C ASP A 23 25.43 -25.04 -6.93
N CYS A 24 24.19 -25.02 -7.43
CA CYS A 24 23.34 -26.20 -7.55
C CYS A 24 22.76 -26.23 -8.97
N THR A 25 23.44 -26.95 -9.85
CA THR A 25 23.00 -27.23 -11.22
C THR A 25 21.95 -28.34 -11.26
N ALA A 26 20.70 -28.02 -11.59
CA ALA A 26 19.68 -28.92 -12.14
C ALA A 26 18.39 -28.11 -12.41
N ARG A 27 17.59 -28.38 -13.44
CA ARG A 27 17.76 -29.12 -14.70
C ARG A 27 16.59 -28.64 -15.58
N GLU A 28 16.85 -28.25 -16.82
CA GLU A 28 15.78 -27.77 -17.72
C GLU A 28 14.93 -28.95 -18.19
N GLU A 29 13.61 -28.77 -18.21
CA GLU A 29 12.71 -29.53 -19.09
C GLU A 29 11.84 -28.55 -19.88
N ASP A 30 11.84 -28.75 -21.19
CA ASP A 30 11.29 -27.85 -22.21
C ASP A 30 9.75 -27.86 -22.23
N SER A 31 9.16 -26.73 -22.60
CA SER A 31 7.91 -26.71 -23.38
C SER A 31 7.91 -25.50 -24.31
N ARG A 32 8.34 -25.72 -25.55
CA ARG A 32 8.44 -24.71 -26.62
C ARG A 32 7.13 -24.58 -27.40
N LEU A 33 7.11 -23.55 -28.28
CA LEU A 33 6.07 -23.20 -29.28
C LEU A 33 4.87 -22.47 -28.66
N ALA A 34 4.42 -21.29 -29.13
CA ALA A 34 4.94 -20.27 -30.07
C ALA A 34 4.10 -18.98 -29.84
N ASP A 35 4.40 -17.73 -30.22
CA ASP A 35 5.52 -17.01 -30.86
C ASP A 35 5.36 -15.51 -30.46
N GLY A 36 6.17 -14.50 -30.81
CA GLY A 36 7.37 -14.33 -31.65
C GLY A 36 7.64 -12.81 -31.80
N HIS A 37 8.83 -12.40 -32.27
CA HIS A 37 9.33 -11.02 -32.43
C HIS A 37 9.75 -10.24 -31.16
N GLY A 38 11.06 -9.99 -31.03
CA GLY A 38 11.60 -9.04 -30.03
C GLY A 38 13.10 -9.04 -29.77
N GLU A 39 13.91 -9.89 -30.43
CA GLU A 39 15.31 -10.11 -30.06
C GLU A 39 16.30 -9.67 -31.17
N ALA A 40 16.77 -8.42 -31.06
CA ALA A 40 17.85 -7.86 -31.88
C ALA A 40 18.48 -6.63 -31.18
N ALA A 41 19.17 -6.84 -30.05
CA ALA A 41 19.88 -5.75 -29.34
C ALA A 41 21.13 -6.18 -28.55
N ASP A 42 21.17 -7.38 -27.95
CA ASP A 42 22.12 -7.69 -26.87
C ASP A 42 23.45 -8.38 -27.30
N VAL A 43 23.76 -8.50 -28.60
CA VAL A 43 24.98 -9.20 -29.07
C VAL A 43 26.16 -8.25 -29.35
N GLN A 44 25.96 -6.93 -29.49
CA GLN A 44 27.06 -5.98 -29.82
C GLN A 44 27.84 -5.45 -28.61
N LEU A 45 27.42 -5.69 -27.37
CA LEU A 45 28.07 -5.16 -26.16
C LEU A 45 29.25 -6.00 -25.63
N SER A 46 29.57 -7.13 -26.26
CA SER A 46 30.56 -8.10 -25.77
C SER A 46 31.90 -8.15 -26.52
N GLN A 47 32.10 -7.34 -27.57
CA GLN A 47 33.32 -7.40 -28.40
C GLN A 47 34.24 -6.17 -28.32
N GLU A 48 33.76 -4.99 -27.89
CA GLU A 48 34.60 -3.79 -27.73
C GLU A 48 35.54 -3.85 -26.51
N ALA A 49 35.36 -4.82 -25.61
CA ALA A 49 36.10 -4.93 -24.35
C ALA A 49 37.54 -5.49 -24.45
N ARG A 50 38.09 -5.73 -25.66
CA ARG A 50 39.40 -6.39 -25.85
C ARG A 50 40.48 -5.59 -26.60
N ALA A 51 40.21 -4.36 -27.03
CA ALA A 51 41.21 -3.50 -27.69
C ALA A 51 41.42 -2.19 -26.92
N GLY A 52 42.36 -2.19 -25.97
CA GLY A 52 42.59 -1.03 -25.09
C GLY A 52 43.86 -1.15 -24.26
N ASN A 53 45.02 -1.13 -24.91
CA ASN A 53 46.32 -1.23 -24.25
C ASN A 53 46.66 0.07 -23.49
N GLY A 54 46.24 0.15 -22.23
CA GLY A 54 46.47 1.29 -21.34
C GLY A 54 46.66 0.85 -19.90
N GLY A 55 47.89 0.98 -19.38
CA GLY A 55 48.28 0.42 -18.08
C GLY A 55 47.37 0.86 -16.91
N LEU A 56 47.01 -0.10 -16.06
CA LEU A 56 46.05 0.04 -14.97
C LEU A 56 46.58 0.99 -13.86
N LYS A 57 46.47 2.31 -14.07
CA LYS A 57 46.72 3.31 -13.03
C LYS A 57 45.71 3.10 -11.90
N ARG A 58 46.18 2.53 -10.78
CA ARG A 58 45.39 2.41 -9.54
C ARG A 58 44.70 3.76 -9.23
N PRO A 59 43.37 3.81 -9.04
CA PRO A 59 42.69 5.06 -8.75
C PRO A 59 43.19 5.60 -7.42
N ARG A 60 43.91 6.73 -7.48
CA ARG A 60 44.44 7.46 -6.32
C ARG A 60 43.27 7.76 -5.37
N SER A 61 43.47 7.61 -4.05
CA SER A 61 42.44 7.78 -3.01
C SER A 61 42.07 9.26 -2.79
N GLU A 62 41.61 9.89 -3.86
CA GLU A 62 41.14 11.25 -3.89
C GLU A 62 39.76 11.30 -3.24
N ALA A 63 39.74 11.60 -1.94
CA ALA A 63 38.53 11.81 -1.16
C ALA A 63 37.75 13.06 -1.61
N ARG A 64 37.22 13.01 -2.85
CA ARG A 64 36.08 13.78 -3.31
C ARG A 64 34.95 13.56 -2.31
N ARG A 65 34.20 14.61 -1.99
CA ARG A 65 32.79 14.47 -1.73
C ARG A 65 32.23 14.75 -3.12
N PRO A 66 31.76 13.74 -3.86
CA PRO A 66 30.76 13.98 -4.89
C PRO A 66 29.53 14.67 -4.25
N PRO A 67 28.47 14.94 -5.02
CA PRO A 67 27.22 15.48 -4.48
C PRO A 67 26.46 14.39 -3.68
N PHE A 68 27.07 13.93 -2.57
CA PHE A 68 26.74 12.68 -1.88
C PHE A 68 25.30 12.63 -1.38
N PHE A 69 24.69 13.77 -1.04
CA PHE A 69 23.30 13.81 -0.57
C PHE A 69 22.26 13.92 -1.70
N VAL A 70 22.63 14.42 -2.89
CA VAL A 70 21.73 14.38 -4.06
C VAL A 70 21.82 13.00 -4.70
N TYR A 71 23.04 12.52 -4.98
CA TYR A 71 23.26 11.17 -5.51
C TYR A 71 22.79 10.06 -4.56
N ALA A 72 22.95 10.17 -3.23
CA ALA A 72 22.39 9.16 -2.31
C ALA A 72 20.86 9.21 -2.21
N LYS A 73 20.22 10.33 -2.55
CA LYS A 73 18.76 10.40 -2.63
C LYS A 73 18.24 9.56 -3.80
N ASP A 74 18.87 9.73 -4.97
CA ASP A 74 18.52 8.99 -6.19
C ASP A 74 18.94 7.52 -6.09
N ILE A 75 20.16 7.22 -5.60
CA ILE A 75 20.62 5.84 -5.39
C ILE A 75 19.77 5.14 -4.32
N GLY A 76 19.44 5.81 -3.23
CA GLY A 76 18.58 5.28 -2.16
C GLY A 76 17.16 4.99 -2.66
N GLN A 77 16.57 5.91 -3.44
CA GLN A 77 15.28 5.70 -4.09
C GLN A 77 15.33 4.54 -5.08
N GLN A 78 16.32 4.49 -5.98
CA GLN A 78 16.45 3.41 -6.96
C GLN A 78 16.70 2.05 -6.30
N ALA A 79 17.48 1.99 -5.21
CA ALA A 79 17.68 0.77 -4.44
C ALA A 79 16.39 0.32 -3.75
N ALA A 80 15.63 1.25 -3.17
CA ALA A 80 14.30 0.95 -2.62
C ALA A 80 13.36 0.43 -3.71
N GLU A 81 13.25 1.12 -4.86
CA GLU A 81 12.41 0.69 -5.99
C GLU A 81 12.79 -0.70 -6.53
N ARG A 82 14.08 -1.02 -6.64
CA ARG A 82 14.56 -2.37 -7.03
C ARG A 82 14.13 -3.41 -6.00
N LYS A 83 14.39 -3.18 -4.70
CA LYS A 83 14.00 -4.08 -3.61
C LYS A 83 12.48 -4.29 -3.57
N LEU A 84 11.70 -3.25 -3.83
CA LEU A 84 10.24 -3.30 -3.88
C LEU A 84 9.71 -4.06 -5.09
N LYS A 85 10.37 -4.02 -6.25
CA LYS A 85 10.01 -4.91 -7.38
C LYS A 85 10.17 -6.38 -6.99
N THR A 86 11.27 -6.75 -6.32
CA THR A 86 11.50 -8.11 -5.82
C THR A 86 10.46 -8.50 -4.75
N GLN A 87 10.15 -7.63 -3.81
CA GLN A 87 9.16 -7.90 -2.75
C GLN A 87 7.71 -7.96 -3.26
N ASP A 88 7.31 -7.09 -4.20
CA ASP A 88 6.01 -7.16 -4.88
C ASP A 88 5.87 -8.46 -5.68
N PHE A 89 6.96 -8.91 -6.34
CA PHE A 89 6.98 -10.20 -7.03
C PHE A 89 6.83 -11.36 -6.04
N ALA A 90 7.59 -11.38 -4.95
CA ALA A 90 7.44 -12.38 -3.89
C ALA A 90 6.01 -12.42 -3.32
N LEU A 91 5.39 -11.27 -3.08
CA LEU A 91 3.98 -11.19 -2.65
C LEU A 91 3.02 -11.83 -3.68
N SER A 92 3.26 -11.62 -4.97
CA SER A 92 2.47 -12.25 -6.05
C SER A 92 2.69 -13.76 -6.18
N ARG A 93 3.76 -14.31 -5.58
CA ARG A 93 4.06 -15.75 -5.54
C ARG A 93 3.51 -16.46 -4.30
N ILE A 94 3.07 -15.72 -3.28
CA ILE A 94 2.42 -16.29 -2.07
C ILE A 94 0.91 -16.04 -2.01
N ALA A 95 0.39 -15.07 -2.78
CA ALA A 95 -1.03 -14.73 -2.79
C ALA A 95 -1.49 -14.27 -4.18
N ALA A 96 -2.71 -14.68 -4.56
CA ALA A 96 -3.45 -14.14 -5.70
C ALA A 96 -4.94 -14.01 -5.33
N LYS A 97 -5.83 -13.70 -6.28
CA LYS A 97 -7.27 -13.52 -6.00
C LYS A 97 -7.97 -14.78 -5.46
N THR A 98 -7.49 -15.97 -5.82
CA THR A 98 -8.18 -17.25 -5.58
C THR A 98 -7.43 -18.20 -4.65
N TRP A 99 -6.16 -17.93 -4.34
CA TRP A 99 -5.31 -18.79 -3.53
C TRP A 99 -4.33 -17.98 -2.69
N GLY A 100 -3.75 -18.63 -1.68
CA GLY A 100 -2.83 -18.04 -0.72
C GLY A 100 -3.51 -17.70 0.63
N PRO A 101 -2.80 -16.98 1.52
CA PRO A 101 -3.27 -16.70 2.87
C PRO A 101 -4.45 -15.72 2.88
N SER A 102 -5.22 -15.70 3.98
CA SER A 102 -6.35 -14.77 4.18
C SER A 102 -5.94 -13.30 4.03
N LEU A 103 -6.90 -12.42 3.72
CA LEU A 103 -6.62 -11.00 3.47
C LEU A 103 -5.83 -10.34 4.60
N SER A 104 -6.18 -10.61 5.87
CA SER A 104 -5.47 -10.08 7.03
C SER A 104 -4.00 -10.54 7.11
N ARG A 105 -3.71 -11.80 6.73
CA ARG A 105 -2.34 -12.35 6.70
C ARG A 105 -1.54 -11.85 5.50
N ALA A 106 -2.14 -11.75 4.31
CA ALA A 106 -1.51 -11.13 3.15
C ALA A 106 -1.18 -9.64 3.42
N ARG A 107 -2.10 -8.93 4.09
CA ARG A 107 -1.91 -7.56 4.58
C ARG A 107 -0.76 -7.49 5.58
N GLU A 108 -0.70 -8.42 6.53
CA GLU A 108 0.36 -8.48 7.54
C GLU A 108 1.76 -8.57 6.89
N VAL A 109 1.93 -9.43 5.88
CA VAL A 109 3.18 -9.51 5.09
C VAL A 109 3.48 -8.19 4.39
N TYR A 110 2.49 -7.57 3.74
CA TYR A 110 2.67 -6.25 3.11
C TYR A 110 3.09 -5.18 4.14
N VAL A 111 2.42 -5.08 5.29
CA VAL A 111 2.72 -4.06 6.30
C VAL A 111 4.09 -4.29 6.96
N LYS A 112 4.40 -5.53 7.33
CA LYS A 112 5.64 -5.88 8.07
C LYS A 112 6.89 -5.93 7.18
N CYS A 113 6.79 -6.39 5.92
CA CYS A 113 7.96 -6.62 5.06
C CYS A 113 8.14 -5.56 3.95
N ILE A 114 7.04 -5.06 3.38
CA ILE A 114 7.07 -4.15 2.22
C ILE A 114 6.94 -2.70 2.69
N ARG A 115 5.87 -2.36 3.40
CA ARG A 115 5.59 -0.98 3.86
C ARG A 115 6.67 -0.44 4.79
N SER A 116 7.21 -1.29 5.66
CA SER A 116 8.36 -0.99 6.52
C SER A 116 9.61 -0.64 5.69
N ALA A 117 9.90 -1.40 4.63
CA ALA A 117 11.01 -1.15 3.71
C ALA A 117 10.78 0.12 2.86
N ILE A 118 9.55 0.40 2.43
CA ILE A 118 9.20 1.68 1.76
C ILE A 118 9.48 2.87 2.67
N ALA A 119 9.12 2.78 3.96
CA ALA A 119 9.26 3.89 4.89
C ALA A 119 10.65 3.99 5.57
N TYR A 120 11.56 3.06 5.27
CA TYR A 120 12.93 3.13 5.74
C TYR A 120 13.65 4.34 5.13
N GLY A 121 14.19 5.23 5.96
CA GLY A 121 14.85 6.45 5.49
C GLY A 121 13.91 7.54 4.97
N ALA A 122 12.61 7.49 5.32
CA ALA A 122 11.61 8.49 4.90
C ALA A 122 12.04 9.94 5.16
N SER A 123 12.76 10.21 6.27
CA SER A 123 13.35 11.51 6.59
C SER A 123 14.25 12.07 5.49
N SER A 124 15.02 11.22 4.82
CA SER A 124 15.98 11.64 3.79
C SER A 124 15.34 11.97 2.44
N PHE A 125 14.23 11.31 2.08
CA PHE A 125 13.67 11.37 0.73
C PHE A 125 12.23 11.91 0.62
N HIS A 126 11.40 11.74 1.66
CA HIS A 126 9.98 12.12 1.58
C HIS A 126 9.82 13.64 1.55
N GLN A 127 8.85 14.10 0.76
CA GLN A 127 8.42 15.50 0.72
C GLN A 127 7.01 15.56 1.30
N PRO A 128 6.80 16.18 2.47
CA PRO A 128 5.51 16.13 3.15
C PRO A 128 4.36 16.64 2.29
N THR A 129 3.23 15.95 2.40
CA THR A 129 2.00 16.37 1.76
C THR A 129 1.25 17.30 2.71
N ALA A 130 1.04 18.56 2.32
CA ALA A 130 0.27 19.54 3.10
C ALA A 130 -1.20 19.09 3.30
N PRO A 131 -1.91 19.54 4.35
CA PRO A 131 -3.25 19.03 4.71
C PRO A 131 -4.29 18.94 3.59
N ARG A 132 -4.33 19.92 2.68
CA ARG A 132 -5.29 19.96 1.57
C ARG A 132 -4.75 19.44 0.23
N ALA A 133 -3.55 18.87 0.21
CA ALA A 133 -2.97 18.38 -1.04
C ALA A 133 -3.57 17.04 -1.46
N THR A 134 -3.97 16.98 -2.73
CA THR A 134 -4.78 15.92 -3.35
C THR A 134 -4.02 14.61 -3.61
N GLY A 135 -2.71 14.54 -3.33
CA GLY A 135 -1.93 13.33 -3.50
C GLY A 135 -0.42 13.48 -3.24
N PRO A 136 0.34 12.39 -3.38
CA PRO A 136 1.76 12.31 -3.09
C PRO A 136 2.63 13.14 -4.05
N LYS A 137 3.73 13.71 -3.52
CA LYS A 137 4.75 14.44 -4.27
C LYS A 137 6.08 13.68 -4.33
N GLY A 138 6.93 14.02 -5.30
CA GLY A 138 8.30 13.50 -5.39
C GLY A 138 8.40 11.97 -5.37
N PRO A 139 9.39 11.39 -4.67
CA PRO A 139 9.60 9.93 -4.60
C PRO A 139 8.38 9.15 -4.11
N ALA A 140 7.60 9.73 -3.17
CA ALA A 140 6.39 9.09 -2.65
C ALA A 140 5.36 8.81 -3.75
N LYS A 141 5.31 9.61 -4.82
CA LYS A 141 4.42 9.35 -5.97
C LYS A 141 4.80 8.09 -6.75
N VAL A 142 6.10 7.76 -6.82
CA VAL A 142 6.58 6.53 -7.46
C VAL A 142 6.33 5.33 -6.55
N LEU A 143 6.68 5.45 -5.26
CA LEU A 143 6.50 4.41 -4.26
C LEU A 143 5.02 4.07 -4.02
N SER A 144 4.10 5.04 -4.13
CA SER A 144 2.65 4.78 -4.10
C SER A 144 2.18 3.85 -5.22
N LYS A 145 2.84 3.83 -6.39
CA LYS A 145 2.53 2.86 -7.43
C LYS A 145 2.85 1.43 -7.00
N ALA A 146 3.93 1.22 -6.24
CA ALA A 146 4.27 -0.08 -5.67
C ALA A 146 3.20 -0.51 -4.66
N GLN A 147 2.88 0.33 -3.64
CA GLN A 147 1.75 0.09 -2.71
C GLN A 147 0.48 -0.31 -3.46
N ASN A 148 0.12 0.41 -4.52
CA ASN A 148 -1.11 0.15 -5.27
C ASN A 148 -1.08 -1.19 -6.04
N ARG A 149 0.09 -1.76 -6.35
CA ARG A 149 0.20 -3.13 -6.87
C ARG A 149 0.05 -4.14 -5.73
N SER A 150 0.79 -3.97 -4.63
CA SER A 150 0.74 -4.86 -3.47
C SER A 150 -0.69 -4.96 -2.91
N LEU A 151 -1.40 -3.84 -2.78
CA LEU A 151 -2.78 -3.81 -2.30
C LEU A 151 -3.77 -4.54 -3.22
N ARG A 152 -3.58 -4.54 -4.55
CA ARG A 152 -4.41 -5.34 -5.46
C ARG A 152 -4.24 -6.84 -5.21
N ILE A 153 -3.03 -7.29 -4.86
CA ILE A 153 -2.76 -8.69 -4.49
C ILE A 153 -3.39 -9.02 -3.14
N VAL A 154 -3.13 -8.19 -2.11
CA VAL A 154 -3.67 -8.37 -0.75
C VAL A 154 -5.20 -8.43 -0.76
N VAL A 155 -5.86 -7.49 -1.45
CA VAL A 155 -7.32 -7.47 -1.59
C VAL A 155 -7.81 -8.54 -2.57
N GLY A 156 -7.02 -8.88 -3.59
CA GLY A 156 -7.44 -9.77 -4.69
C GLY A 156 -8.35 -9.08 -5.70
N ALA A 157 -8.19 -7.77 -5.91
CA ALA A 157 -9.06 -6.94 -6.74
C ALA A 157 -8.53 -6.74 -8.18
N TYR A 158 -9.44 -6.43 -9.10
CA TYR A 158 -9.10 -6.12 -10.49
C TYR A 158 -8.19 -4.88 -10.65
N LYS A 159 -7.47 -4.80 -11.78
CA LYS A 159 -6.56 -3.68 -12.11
C LYS A 159 -7.27 -2.31 -12.11
N SER A 160 -8.53 -2.27 -12.54
CA SER A 160 -9.40 -1.08 -12.57
C SER A 160 -9.79 -0.53 -11.20
N ALA A 161 -9.73 -1.37 -10.15
CA ALA A 161 -10.32 -1.07 -8.85
C ALA A 161 -9.82 0.29 -8.31
N PRO A 162 -10.72 1.19 -7.87
CA PRO A 162 -10.33 2.50 -7.37
C PRO A 162 -9.40 2.38 -6.17
N ILE A 163 -8.29 3.12 -6.18
CA ILE A 163 -7.24 3.04 -5.15
C ILE A 163 -7.82 3.29 -3.75
N ARG A 164 -8.72 4.27 -3.59
CA ARG A 164 -9.40 4.57 -2.32
C ARG A 164 -10.12 3.36 -1.71
N CYS A 165 -10.70 2.50 -2.55
CA CYS A 165 -11.41 1.31 -2.10
C CYS A 165 -10.42 0.22 -1.69
N LEU A 166 -9.31 0.06 -2.43
CA LEU A 166 -8.22 -0.84 -2.03
C LEU A 166 -7.63 -0.45 -0.68
N GLU A 167 -7.43 0.84 -0.44
CA GLU A 167 -6.96 1.40 0.84
C GLU A 167 -7.94 1.05 1.97
N THR A 168 -9.26 1.26 1.78
CA THR A 168 -10.26 1.00 2.84
C THR A 168 -10.57 -0.47 3.06
N GLU A 169 -10.60 -1.31 2.01
CA GLU A 169 -10.80 -2.76 2.18
C GLU A 169 -9.58 -3.44 2.81
N ALA A 170 -8.36 -2.98 2.49
CA ALA A 170 -7.14 -3.49 3.13
C ALA A 170 -6.85 -2.85 4.50
N TRP A 171 -7.61 -1.84 4.94
CA TRP A 171 -7.25 -0.95 6.06
C TRP A 171 -5.78 -0.52 6.02
N VAL A 172 -5.39 0.13 4.91
CA VAL A 172 -4.04 0.65 4.66
C VAL A 172 -4.15 2.09 4.16
N PRO A 173 -3.68 3.10 4.92
CA PRO A 173 -3.76 4.49 4.48
C PRO A 173 -2.86 4.78 3.27
N PRO A 174 -3.15 5.86 2.51
CA PRO A 174 -2.29 6.38 1.46
C PRO A 174 -0.84 6.50 1.91
N LEU A 175 0.10 6.09 1.06
CA LEU A 175 1.50 5.96 1.44
C LEU A 175 2.08 7.29 1.96
N ASP A 176 1.76 8.42 1.33
CA ASP A 176 2.26 9.73 1.72
C ASP A 176 1.74 10.22 3.08
N LEU A 177 0.50 9.85 3.47
CA LEU A 177 -0.01 10.14 4.81
C LEU A 177 0.71 9.31 5.87
N TYR A 178 1.04 8.05 5.55
CA TYR A 178 1.86 7.21 6.42
C TYR A 178 3.31 7.70 6.51
N LEU A 179 3.90 8.17 5.40
CA LEU A 179 5.22 8.78 5.42
C LEU A 179 5.22 10.13 6.18
N ASN A 180 4.17 10.96 6.05
CA ASN A 180 3.97 12.14 6.89
C ASN A 180 3.96 11.78 8.38
N LYS A 181 3.22 10.72 8.77
CA LYS A 181 3.23 10.21 10.15
C LYS A 181 4.63 9.79 10.61
N ARG A 182 5.37 9.05 9.78
CA ARG A 182 6.73 8.61 10.11
C ARG A 182 7.71 9.77 10.26
N LEU A 183 7.51 10.88 9.53
CA LEU A 183 8.22 12.13 9.76
C LEU A 183 7.79 12.79 11.08
N ALA A 184 6.49 12.89 11.36
CA ALA A 184 5.99 13.47 12.62
C ALA A 184 6.52 12.70 13.84
N ASP A 185 6.49 11.36 13.79
CA ASP A 185 7.05 10.46 14.80
C ASP A 185 8.58 10.62 14.93
N PHE A 186 9.28 11.10 13.89
CA PHE A 186 10.73 11.36 13.91
C PHE A 186 11.03 12.75 14.50
N GLU A 187 10.36 13.81 14.04
CA GLU A 187 10.48 15.16 14.57
C GLU A 187 10.09 15.22 16.06
N GLY A 188 9.00 14.55 16.45
CA GLY A 188 8.60 14.44 17.85
C GLY A 188 9.65 13.73 18.73
N ARG A 189 10.47 12.83 18.18
CA ARG A 189 11.62 12.23 18.88
C ARG A 189 12.80 13.20 18.98
N LEU A 190 13.07 14.01 17.96
CA LEU A 190 14.09 15.06 18.03
C LEU A 190 13.72 16.17 19.04
N GLN A 191 12.44 16.49 19.16
CA GLN A 191 11.92 17.49 20.11
C GLN A 191 11.90 17.02 21.57
N LYS A 192 12.05 15.71 21.86
CA LYS A 192 12.17 15.22 23.24
C LYS A 192 13.36 15.88 23.93
N GLN A 193 13.13 16.36 25.15
CA GLN A 193 14.17 16.88 26.03
C GLN A 193 15.16 15.75 26.35
N ALA A 194 16.45 16.01 26.14
CA ALA A 194 17.51 15.06 26.40
C ALA A 194 18.29 15.37 27.69
N LEU A 195 18.36 16.66 28.05
CA LEU A 195 19.02 17.17 29.25
C LEU A 195 18.20 18.35 29.80
N GLN A 196 18.15 18.46 31.13
CA GLN A 196 17.72 19.67 31.82
C GLN A 196 18.99 20.50 32.14
N SER A 197 19.17 21.65 31.49
CA SER A 197 20.26 22.58 31.85
C SER A 197 19.85 23.40 33.08
N GLY A 198 19.97 22.77 34.25
CA GLY A 198 19.69 23.38 35.55
C GLY A 198 18.27 23.16 36.07
N THR A 199 18.11 23.38 37.37
CA THR A 199 16.85 23.29 38.12
C THR A 199 16.21 24.68 38.20
N GLY A 200 15.23 24.96 37.34
CA GLY A 200 14.45 26.20 37.38
C GLY A 200 13.45 26.33 36.22
N PRO A 201 12.47 27.25 36.32
CA PRO A 201 11.50 27.49 35.23
C PRO A 201 12.13 28.09 33.96
N GLU A 202 13.28 28.78 34.10
CA GLU A 202 14.05 29.39 33.01
C GLU A 202 15.12 28.46 32.41
N ALA A 203 15.28 27.24 32.92
CA ALA A 203 16.28 26.28 32.46
C ALA A 203 16.11 25.98 30.96
N GLU A 204 17.15 26.25 30.15
CA GLU A 204 17.10 26.02 28.71
C GLU A 204 16.86 24.53 28.43
N ARG A 205 15.81 24.22 27.67
CA ARG A 205 15.35 22.84 27.41
C ARG A 205 16.07 22.26 26.21
N ILE A 206 17.25 21.70 26.42
CA ILE A 206 18.06 21.11 25.34
C ILE A 206 17.35 19.86 24.77
N THR A 207 16.93 19.99 23.51
CA THR A 207 16.28 18.90 22.78
C THR A 207 17.30 17.90 22.23
N THR A 208 16.86 16.67 22.01
CA THR A 208 17.66 15.60 21.38
C THR A 208 18.23 16.05 20.03
N GLY A 209 17.41 16.73 19.23
CA GLY A 209 17.82 17.30 17.93
C GLY A 209 18.87 18.38 18.04
N HIS A 210 18.86 19.21 19.09
CA HIS A 210 19.92 20.19 19.34
C HIS A 210 21.25 19.49 19.62
N LEU A 211 21.28 18.48 20.51
CA LEU A 211 22.51 17.73 20.82
C LEU A 211 23.11 17.04 19.58
N ILE A 212 22.27 16.40 18.76
CA ILE A 212 22.70 15.76 17.51
C ILE A 212 23.30 16.80 16.56
N THR A 213 22.63 17.95 16.39
CA THR A 213 23.10 19.06 15.55
C THR A 213 24.44 19.61 16.04
N GLU A 214 24.60 19.81 17.34
CA GLU A 214 25.83 20.31 17.95
C GLU A 214 27.00 19.31 17.79
N ALA A 215 26.74 18.00 18.00
CA ALA A 215 27.71 16.93 17.77
C ALA A 215 28.14 16.84 16.30
N CYS A 216 27.19 16.87 15.36
CA CYS A 216 27.47 16.93 13.92
C CYS A 216 28.31 18.16 13.56
N ASN A 217 28.01 19.32 14.15
CA ASN A 217 28.78 20.55 13.95
C ASN A 217 30.21 20.45 14.51
N LYS A 218 30.40 19.85 15.70
CA LYS A 218 31.74 19.55 16.28
C LYS A 218 32.56 18.66 15.32
N VAL A 219 31.97 17.58 14.80
CA VAL A 219 32.60 16.68 13.83
C VAL A 219 32.94 17.40 12.51
N TYR A 220 32.00 18.18 11.97
CA TYR A 220 32.20 18.96 10.75
C TYR A 220 33.35 19.98 10.88
N ARG A 221 33.41 20.73 12.00
CA ARG A 221 34.51 21.67 12.31
C ARG A 221 35.86 20.94 12.34
N ARG A 222 35.96 19.75 12.96
CA ARG A 222 37.18 18.92 12.97
C ARG A 222 37.61 18.49 11.56
N PHE A 223 36.67 18.04 10.71
CA PHE A 223 36.98 17.67 9.32
C PHE A 223 37.46 18.86 8.48
N ASN A 224 36.86 20.04 8.63
CA ASN A 224 37.30 21.23 7.90
C ASN A 224 38.67 21.74 8.37
N LYS A 225 38.99 21.68 9.68
CA LYS A 225 40.37 21.93 10.18
C LYS A 225 41.37 20.98 9.48
N ARG A 226 41.12 19.66 9.50
CA ARG A 226 41.98 18.66 8.82
C ARG A 226 42.11 18.85 7.31
N ARG A 227 41.10 19.41 6.62
CA ARG A 227 41.21 19.78 5.19
C ARG A 227 42.14 20.96 4.97
N LYS A 228 41.99 22.04 5.77
CA LYS A 228 42.87 23.21 5.70
C LYS A 228 44.34 22.83 5.91
N THR A 229 44.66 22.01 6.91
CA THR A 229 46.03 21.50 7.16
C THR A 229 46.61 20.70 6.00
N ARG A 230 45.78 20.12 5.12
CA ARG A 230 46.20 19.37 3.93
C ARG A 230 46.19 20.21 2.64
N GLY A 231 46.20 21.55 2.75
CA GLY A 231 46.13 22.47 1.61
C GLY A 231 44.80 22.40 0.82
N ARG A 232 43.78 21.71 1.34
CA ARG A 232 42.49 21.54 0.64
C ARG A 232 41.49 22.58 1.13
N GLY A 233 40.91 23.33 0.20
CA GLY A 233 39.88 24.34 0.49
C GLY A 233 38.75 23.80 1.38
N PRO A 234 38.19 24.62 2.28
CA PRO A 234 37.10 24.21 3.17
C PRO A 234 35.92 23.69 2.35
N ARG A 235 35.20 22.70 2.87
CA ARG A 235 33.90 22.33 2.28
C ARG A 235 32.85 23.28 2.81
N GLN A 236 31.86 23.61 1.98
CA GLN A 236 30.59 24.14 2.44
C GLN A 236 30.01 23.21 3.51
N GLY A 237 29.31 23.80 4.47
CA GLY A 237 28.68 23.07 5.58
C GLY A 237 27.40 22.35 5.15
N PRO A 238 26.65 21.80 6.11
CA PRO A 238 25.20 21.72 5.96
C PRO A 238 24.66 23.17 5.89
N GLN A 239 24.70 23.78 4.69
CA GLN A 239 24.31 25.18 4.45
C GLN A 239 22.95 25.33 3.78
N SER A 240 22.39 24.25 3.23
CA SER A 240 20.96 24.13 3.00
C SER A 240 20.34 23.40 4.19
N PRO A 241 19.22 23.87 4.77
CA PRO A 241 18.44 23.05 5.69
C PRO A 241 18.15 21.70 5.04
N THR A 242 18.28 20.60 5.78
CA THR A 242 18.06 19.27 5.21
C THR A 242 16.64 19.14 4.66
N PRO A 243 16.36 18.22 3.72
CA PRO A 243 15.00 17.92 3.29
C PRO A 243 14.07 17.66 4.48
N THR A 244 14.61 17.06 5.56
CA THR A 244 13.97 16.87 6.86
C THR A 244 13.64 18.18 7.59
N GLU A 245 14.59 19.10 7.73
CA GLU A 245 14.36 20.40 8.39
C GLU A 245 13.35 21.27 7.62
N LEU A 246 13.42 21.29 6.30
CA LEU A 246 12.41 21.94 5.45
C LEU A 246 11.04 21.28 5.63
N ALA A 247 11.01 19.94 5.69
CA ALA A 247 9.82 19.15 5.91
C ALA A 247 9.19 19.37 7.30
N ALA A 248 10.00 19.60 8.35
CA ALA A 248 9.55 19.68 9.74
C ALA A 248 8.44 20.73 9.93
N SER A 249 8.56 21.90 9.30
CA SER A 249 7.53 22.95 9.32
C SER A 249 6.19 22.49 8.71
N VAL A 250 6.22 21.82 7.55
CA VAL A 250 5.04 21.32 6.85
C VAL A 250 4.41 20.14 7.61
N VAL A 251 5.23 19.30 8.23
CA VAL A 251 4.78 18.18 9.07
C VAL A 251 4.12 18.70 10.35
N ALA A 252 4.72 19.70 11.02
CA ALA A 252 4.13 20.35 12.18
C ALA A 252 2.80 21.03 11.83
N GLN A 253 2.73 21.75 10.71
CA GLN A 253 1.47 22.27 10.18
C GLN A 253 0.46 21.16 9.88
N TRP A 254 0.89 19.99 9.41
CA TRP A 254 0.02 18.86 9.09
C TRP A 254 -0.54 18.15 10.34
N VAL A 255 0.28 18.00 11.39
CA VAL A 255 -0.14 17.51 12.71
C VAL A 255 -1.09 18.50 13.38
N ASN A 256 -0.73 19.78 13.43
CA ASN A 256 -1.49 20.82 14.11
C ASN A 256 -2.68 21.37 13.30
N TYR A 257 -2.92 20.86 12.07
CA TYR A 257 -4.05 21.28 11.26
C TYR A 257 -5.36 20.83 11.92
N LYS A 258 -6.33 21.75 12.03
CA LYS A 258 -7.67 21.42 12.53
C LYS A 258 -8.45 20.59 11.50
N TRP A 259 -8.21 19.27 11.51
CA TRP A 259 -8.95 18.28 10.74
C TRP A 259 -10.39 18.22 11.25
N LYS A 260 -11.29 18.97 10.60
CA LYS A 260 -12.67 19.16 11.05
C LYS A 260 -13.51 17.88 10.93
N ILE A 261 -13.67 17.14 12.03
CA ILE A 261 -14.75 16.16 12.20
C ILE A 261 -15.37 16.34 13.60
N GLY A 262 -16.62 16.81 13.66
CA GLY A 262 -17.44 16.77 14.88
C GLY A 262 -17.09 17.76 16.01
N GLY A 263 -16.37 18.86 15.72
CA GLY A 263 -16.31 20.03 16.61
C GLY A 263 -15.54 19.90 17.92
N LYS A 264 -14.89 18.76 18.19
CA LYS A 264 -13.95 18.58 19.32
C LYS A 264 -12.52 18.50 18.80
N ASP A 265 -11.58 19.11 19.50
CA ASP A 265 -10.15 18.95 19.18
C ASP A 265 -9.74 17.47 19.38
N ARG A 266 -9.52 16.78 18.26
CA ARG A 266 -9.00 15.40 18.16
C ARG A 266 -7.77 15.41 17.27
N GLY A 267 -6.81 14.52 17.53
CA GLY A 267 -5.46 14.59 16.96
C GLY A 267 -4.35 14.64 18.01
N SER A 268 -4.58 14.07 19.21
CA SER A 268 -3.54 14.01 20.26
C SER A 268 -2.38 13.08 19.87
N ASN A 269 -2.64 12.14 18.96
CA ASN A 269 -1.68 11.18 18.43
C ASN A 269 -1.58 11.29 16.90
N THR A 270 -0.37 11.21 16.35
CA THR A 270 -0.09 11.20 14.90
C THR A 270 -0.88 10.12 14.15
N LYS A 271 -1.26 9.01 14.81
CA LYS A 271 -2.16 7.98 14.26
C LYS A 271 -3.55 8.55 13.93
N GLU A 272 -4.17 9.28 14.86
CA GLU A 272 -5.49 9.89 14.66
C GLU A 272 -5.44 10.89 13.49
N VAL A 273 -4.36 11.68 13.42
CA VAL A 273 -4.14 12.64 12.32
C VAL A 273 -4.09 11.93 10.96
N VAL A 274 -3.48 10.75 10.85
CA VAL A 274 -3.52 9.95 9.60
C VAL A 274 -4.94 9.52 9.26
N GLU A 275 -5.70 9.00 10.22
CA GLU A 275 -7.07 8.51 9.99
C GLU A 275 -8.00 9.66 9.57
N LEU A 276 -7.91 10.82 10.23
CA LEU A 276 -8.66 12.03 9.88
C LEU A 276 -8.25 12.59 8.50
N ALA A 277 -6.96 12.65 8.21
CA ALA A 277 -6.44 13.11 6.92
C ALA A 277 -6.81 12.18 5.76
N TRP A 278 -6.83 10.87 6.02
CA TRP A 278 -7.25 9.85 5.07
C TRP A 278 -8.76 9.93 4.80
N GLN A 279 -9.58 10.07 5.84
CA GLN A 279 -11.02 10.27 5.68
C GLN A 279 -11.32 11.53 4.84
N ALA A 280 -10.72 12.68 5.18
CA ALA A 280 -10.94 13.92 4.44
C ALA A 280 -10.55 13.81 2.95
N ARG A 281 -9.42 13.13 2.66
CA ARG A 281 -8.99 12.84 1.28
C ARG A 281 -9.97 11.91 0.56
N TRP A 282 -10.44 10.86 1.22
CA TRP A 282 -11.37 9.89 0.66
C TRP A 282 -12.73 10.54 0.34
N GLU A 283 -13.23 11.40 1.24
CA GLU A 283 -14.45 12.18 1.03
C GLU A 283 -14.32 13.13 -0.17
N GLN A 284 -13.19 13.83 -0.29
CA GLN A 284 -12.89 14.69 -1.45
C GLN A 284 -12.84 13.89 -2.76
N GLN A 285 -12.17 12.73 -2.78
CA GLN A 285 -12.10 11.85 -3.96
C GLN A 285 -13.47 11.27 -4.34
N ARG A 286 -14.30 10.93 -3.34
CA ARG A 286 -15.67 10.45 -3.55
C ARG A 286 -16.56 11.55 -4.14
N ALA A 287 -16.52 12.76 -3.58
CA ALA A 287 -17.28 13.91 -4.07
C ALA A 287 -16.87 14.30 -5.52
N GLY A 288 -15.57 14.32 -5.81
CA GLY A 288 -15.05 14.67 -7.15
C GLY A 288 -15.48 13.71 -8.27
N GLN A 289 -15.82 12.46 -7.97
CA GLN A 289 -16.35 11.50 -8.96
C GLN A 289 -17.88 11.55 -9.13
N GLN A 290 -18.59 12.38 -8.36
CA GLN A 290 -20.05 12.47 -8.34
C GLN A 290 -20.60 13.70 -9.08
N SER A 291 -19.88 14.21 -10.09
CA SER A 291 -20.20 15.48 -10.77
C SER A 291 -21.45 15.46 -11.66
N THR A 292 -21.93 14.29 -12.11
CA THR A 292 -23.20 14.18 -12.86
C THR A 292 -24.15 13.14 -12.27
N THR A 293 -25.45 13.46 -12.23
CA THR A 293 -26.50 12.59 -11.64
C THR A 293 -26.55 11.20 -12.28
N ARG A 294 -26.32 11.11 -13.60
CA ARG A 294 -26.31 9.83 -14.33
C ARG A 294 -25.11 8.95 -13.98
N GLN A 295 -23.94 9.56 -13.72
CA GLN A 295 -22.75 8.81 -13.25
C GLN A 295 -22.87 8.39 -11.79
N ARG A 296 -23.61 9.11 -10.93
CA ARG A 296 -23.84 8.71 -9.53
C ARG A 296 -24.53 7.35 -9.42
N VAL A 297 -25.54 7.10 -10.25
CA VAL A 297 -26.29 5.83 -10.24
C VAL A 297 -25.44 4.69 -10.83
N LEU A 298 -24.77 4.93 -11.95
CA LEU A 298 -23.97 3.92 -12.65
C LEU A 298 -22.65 3.56 -11.94
N ASN A 299 -22.10 4.46 -11.12
CA ASN A 299 -20.87 4.23 -10.35
C ASN A 299 -21.13 4.12 -8.84
N ARG A 300 -22.35 3.75 -8.42
CA ARG A 300 -22.67 3.49 -7.02
C ARG A 300 -21.93 2.21 -6.57
N ARG A 301 -20.98 2.35 -5.65
CA ARG A 301 -20.17 1.24 -5.10
C ARG A 301 -20.53 1.04 -3.63
N ILE A 302 -20.92 -0.17 -3.26
CA ILE A 302 -21.24 -0.55 -1.86
C ILE A 302 -20.07 -0.24 -0.92
N ALA A 303 -18.83 -0.39 -1.40
CA ALA A 303 -17.60 -0.01 -0.68
C ALA A 303 -17.49 1.49 -0.33
N ASP A 304 -18.11 2.38 -1.12
CA ASP A 304 -18.07 3.84 -0.91
C ASP A 304 -19.20 4.36 0.02
N GLU A 305 -20.08 3.47 0.47
CA GLU A 305 -21.30 3.78 1.24
C GLU A 305 -21.24 3.37 2.71
N ASP A 306 -20.21 2.62 3.12
CA ASP A 306 -20.01 2.31 4.54
C ASP A 306 -19.67 3.59 5.34
N PRO A 307 -20.12 3.69 6.61
CA PRO A 307 -19.85 4.86 7.43
C PRO A 307 -18.34 4.95 7.74
N PRO A 308 -17.76 6.17 7.83
CA PRO A 308 -16.34 6.36 8.11
C PRO A 308 -15.83 5.62 9.36
N ALA A 309 -16.66 5.52 10.40
CA ALA A 309 -16.37 4.77 11.63
C ALA A 309 -16.08 3.26 11.42
N LEU A 310 -16.39 2.70 10.25
CA LEU A 310 -16.06 1.32 9.84
C LEU A 310 -15.01 1.25 8.71
N LEU A 311 -14.79 2.32 7.94
CA LEU A 311 -13.83 2.34 6.83
C LEU A 311 -12.41 2.66 7.28
N PHE A 312 -12.27 3.52 8.29
CA PHE A 312 -10.97 4.00 8.76
C PHE A 312 -10.51 3.34 10.06
N THR A 313 -11.27 2.38 10.60
CA THR A 313 -10.95 1.58 11.78
C THR A 313 -10.58 0.14 11.42
N ASP A 314 -9.89 -0.55 12.34
CA ASP A 314 -9.54 -1.97 12.27
C ASP A 314 -10.74 -2.89 11.98
N LYS A 315 -11.96 -2.45 12.35
CA LYS A 315 -13.24 -3.09 12.01
C LYS A 315 -13.45 -3.32 10.52
N ALA A 316 -12.74 -2.60 9.65
CA ALA A 316 -12.70 -2.89 8.21
C ALA A 316 -12.20 -4.32 7.92
N LEU A 317 -11.24 -4.84 8.69
CA LEU A 317 -10.70 -6.19 8.52
C LEU A 317 -11.63 -7.28 9.06
N MET A 318 -12.47 -6.97 10.06
CA MET A 318 -13.38 -7.94 10.68
C MET A 318 -14.40 -8.55 9.69
N ARG A 319 -14.67 -7.91 8.55
CA ARG A 319 -15.54 -8.49 7.50
C ARG A 319 -14.91 -9.68 6.77
N HIS A 320 -13.59 -9.83 6.85
CA HIS A 320 -12.81 -10.93 6.25
C HIS A 320 -12.49 -12.05 7.26
N GLU A 321 -12.98 -11.94 8.50
CA GLU A 321 -12.71 -12.89 9.57
C GLU A 321 -13.34 -14.27 9.28
N GLY A 322 -12.48 -15.28 9.16
CA GLY A 322 -12.88 -16.64 8.80
C GLY A 322 -13.48 -16.76 7.40
N LEU A 323 -13.08 -15.90 6.47
CA LEU A 323 -13.27 -16.12 5.03
C LEU A 323 -11.98 -16.66 4.42
N THR A 324 -12.09 -17.53 3.42
CA THR A 324 -10.94 -17.96 2.61
C THR A 324 -10.37 -16.77 1.81
N LYS A 325 -9.21 -16.95 1.18
CA LYS A 325 -8.66 -15.91 0.29
C LYS A 325 -9.53 -15.67 -0.94
N ALA A 326 -10.12 -16.72 -1.51
CA ALA A 326 -11.10 -16.62 -2.58
C ALA A 326 -12.33 -15.81 -2.14
N GLN A 327 -12.95 -16.20 -1.02
CA GLN A 327 -14.13 -15.53 -0.47
C GLN A 327 -13.85 -14.06 -0.10
N SER A 328 -12.70 -13.77 0.51
CA SER A 328 -12.27 -12.41 0.85
C SER A 328 -12.13 -11.53 -0.39
N SER A 329 -11.53 -12.06 -1.45
CA SER A 329 -11.32 -11.33 -2.70
C SER A 329 -12.63 -11.10 -3.45
N LEU A 330 -13.51 -12.12 -3.47
CA LEU A 330 -14.86 -12.01 -4.02
C LEU A 330 -15.70 -10.97 -3.27
N LEU A 331 -15.65 -10.94 -1.93
CA LEU A 331 -16.33 -9.94 -1.11
C LEU A 331 -15.88 -8.51 -1.47
N SER A 332 -14.56 -8.29 -1.56
CA SER A 332 -14.03 -6.98 -1.94
C SER A 332 -14.43 -6.58 -3.36
N GLN A 333 -14.37 -7.50 -4.33
CA GLN A 333 -14.81 -7.24 -5.71
C GLN A 333 -16.32 -6.93 -5.79
N ALA A 334 -17.15 -7.70 -5.07
CA ALA A 334 -18.60 -7.49 -4.97
C ALA A 334 -18.96 -6.12 -4.37
N ARG A 335 -18.25 -5.71 -3.31
CA ARG A 335 -18.42 -4.39 -2.67
C ARG A 335 -17.94 -3.25 -3.57
N ILE A 336 -16.83 -3.44 -4.27
CA ILE A 336 -16.27 -2.44 -5.21
C ILE A 336 -17.14 -2.33 -6.47
N GLY A 337 -17.79 -3.40 -6.91
CA GLY A 337 -18.52 -3.47 -8.19
C GLY A 337 -17.60 -3.66 -9.41
N ASP A 338 -16.33 -4.02 -9.19
CA ASP A 338 -15.39 -4.45 -10.22
C ASP A 338 -15.13 -5.96 -10.00
N ILE A 339 -15.89 -6.80 -10.71
CA ILE A 339 -16.07 -8.25 -10.51
C ILE A 339 -16.39 -8.92 -11.86
N GLY A 340 -16.12 -10.22 -12.05
CA GLY A 340 -16.36 -10.97 -13.29
C GLY A 340 -17.80 -11.12 -13.80
N LEU A 341 -18.70 -10.15 -13.56
CA LEU A 341 -20.08 -10.12 -14.09
C LEU A 341 -20.19 -9.17 -15.30
N ARG A 342 -21.21 -9.38 -16.15
CA ARG A 342 -21.34 -8.69 -17.45
C ARG A 342 -21.32 -7.16 -17.37
N ASP A 343 -21.91 -6.53 -16.34
CA ASP A 343 -21.89 -5.06 -16.24
C ASP A 343 -20.46 -4.49 -16.20
N TYR A 344 -19.60 -5.09 -15.38
CA TYR A 344 -18.20 -4.68 -15.27
C TYR A 344 -17.39 -5.12 -16.50
N LEU A 345 -17.55 -6.35 -16.97
CA LEU A 345 -16.80 -6.86 -18.12
C LEU A 345 -17.10 -6.06 -19.40
N PHE A 346 -18.36 -5.67 -19.61
CA PHE A 346 -18.77 -4.73 -20.66
C PHE A 346 -18.17 -3.33 -20.43
N ARG A 347 -18.20 -2.81 -19.19
CA ARG A 347 -17.61 -1.51 -18.83
C ARG A 347 -16.10 -1.43 -19.11
N VAL A 348 -15.37 -2.54 -18.97
CA VAL A 348 -13.93 -2.63 -19.33
C VAL A 348 -13.66 -3.17 -20.73
N LYS A 349 -14.71 -3.35 -21.56
CA LYS A 349 -14.65 -3.73 -22.98
C LYS A 349 -13.99 -5.10 -23.24
N VAL A 350 -14.36 -6.15 -22.48
CA VAL A 350 -13.99 -7.53 -22.81
C VAL A 350 -14.65 -7.93 -24.14
N PRO A 351 -13.90 -8.37 -25.18
CA PRO A 351 -14.43 -8.57 -26.53
C PRO A 351 -15.63 -9.53 -26.64
N GLU A 352 -15.65 -10.58 -25.82
CA GLU A 352 -16.72 -11.58 -25.79
C GLU A 352 -18.03 -11.06 -25.15
N VAL A 353 -17.94 -10.04 -24.28
CA VAL A 353 -19.09 -9.52 -23.53
C VAL A 353 -19.75 -8.38 -24.30
N ARG A 354 -20.70 -8.75 -25.16
CA ARG A 354 -21.42 -7.82 -26.05
C ARG A 354 -22.47 -6.94 -25.36
N THR A 355 -22.93 -7.29 -24.16
CA THR A 355 -23.94 -6.51 -23.42
C THR A 355 -23.65 -6.51 -21.90
N PRO A 356 -24.04 -5.44 -21.17
CA PRO A 356 -23.96 -5.40 -19.71
C PRO A 356 -25.16 -6.07 -19.01
N TYR A 357 -26.13 -6.59 -19.76
CA TYR A 357 -27.42 -7.04 -19.23
C TYR A 357 -27.40 -8.51 -18.79
N CYS A 358 -28.12 -8.79 -17.71
CA CYS A 358 -28.40 -10.15 -17.24
C CYS A 358 -29.35 -10.85 -18.22
N GLU A 359 -29.25 -12.19 -18.30
CA GLU A 359 -30.04 -13.01 -19.24
C GLU A 359 -31.56 -12.93 -18.98
N CYS A 360 -31.97 -12.65 -17.75
CA CYS A 360 -33.36 -12.40 -17.38
C CYS A 360 -33.98 -11.11 -17.99
N GLY A 361 -33.18 -10.30 -18.69
CA GLY A 361 -33.60 -9.06 -19.37
C GLY A 361 -33.95 -7.86 -18.47
N ARG A 362 -34.16 -8.05 -17.16
CA ARG A 362 -34.67 -7.00 -16.25
C ARG A 362 -33.64 -5.98 -15.75
N GLY A 363 -32.35 -6.16 -16.04
CA GLY A 363 -31.33 -5.24 -15.55
C GLY A 363 -29.90 -5.56 -15.97
N ARG A 364 -28.98 -4.70 -15.54
CA ARG A 364 -27.53 -4.92 -15.66
C ARG A 364 -27.10 -6.04 -14.72
N GLU A 365 -26.20 -6.91 -15.18
CA GLU A 365 -25.70 -8.02 -14.36
C GLU A 365 -24.68 -7.53 -13.34
N THR A 366 -25.18 -7.18 -12.15
CA THR A 366 -24.40 -6.81 -10.97
C THR A 366 -24.69 -7.79 -9.84
N VAL A 367 -23.85 -7.80 -8.79
CA VAL A 367 -24.13 -8.60 -7.58
C VAL A 367 -25.47 -8.22 -6.97
N GLU A 368 -25.80 -6.92 -6.96
CA GLU A 368 -27.10 -6.44 -6.48
C GLU A 368 -28.26 -7.00 -7.30
N HIS A 369 -28.13 -6.98 -8.64
CA HIS A 369 -29.15 -7.57 -9.48
C HIS A 369 -29.30 -9.08 -9.23
N LEU A 370 -28.21 -9.86 -9.27
CA LEU A 370 -28.28 -11.31 -9.08
C LEU A 370 -28.83 -11.74 -7.70
N VAL A 371 -28.43 -11.04 -6.63
CA VAL A 371 -28.79 -11.39 -5.25
C VAL A 371 -30.17 -10.87 -4.85
N VAL A 372 -30.59 -9.69 -5.33
CA VAL A 372 -31.83 -9.02 -4.90
C VAL A 372 -32.90 -9.05 -5.99
N TRP A 373 -32.58 -8.49 -7.17
CA TRP A 373 -33.59 -8.06 -8.15
C TRP A 373 -33.87 -9.04 -9.29
N CYS A 374 -33.01 -10.03 -9.52
CA CYS A 374 -33.15 -10.97 -10.63
C CYS A 374 -34.38 -11.87 -10.39
N PRO A 375 -35.33 -11.96 -11.34
CA PRO A 375 -36.47 -12.88 -11.23
C PRO A 375 -36.05 -14.33 -11.49
N ASP A 376 -35.01 -14.52 -12.30
CA ASP A 376 -34.49 -15.81 -12.75
C ASP A 376 -32.97 -15.85 -12.48
N PRO A 377 -32.58 -16.07 -11.21
CA PRO A 377 -31.17 -16.15 -10.84
C PRO A 377 -30.56 -17.49 -11.27
N PRO A 378 -29.25 -17.56 -11.59
CA PRO A 378 -28.60 -18.75 -12.17
C PRO A 378 -28.63 -20.01 -11.27
N LEU A 379 -28.92 -19.84 -9.98
CA LEU A 379 -29.19 -20.90 -9.01
C LEU A 379 -30.26 -20.41 -8.04
N GLN A 380 -31.04 -21.33 -7.47
CA GLN A 380 -31.97 -20.99 -6.38
C GLN A 380 -31.21 -20.35 -5.20
N ARG A 381 -31.78 -19.29 -4.62
CA ARG A 381 -31.16 -18.54 -3.52
C ARG A 381 -31.31 -19.30 -2.19
N PRO A 382 -30.23 -19.58 -1.43
CA PRO A 382 -30.28 -20.31 -0.14
C PRO A 382 -30.64 -19.41 1.07
N TRP A 383 -31.43 -18.37 0.83
CA TRP A 383 -31.97 -17.42 1.80
C TRP A 383 -33.41 -17.07 1.42
N ASP A 384 -34.25 -16.78 2.41
CA ASP A 384 -35.62 -16.32 2.16
C ASP A 384 -35.56 -14.93 1.49
N GLY A 385 -36.47 -14.68 0.54
CA GLY A 385 -36.66 -13.37 -0.07
C GLY A 385 -36.89 -12.26 0.96
N ARG A 386 -37.36 -12.56 2.19
CA ARG A 386 -37.47 -11.60 3.30
C ARG A 386 -36.11 -11.14 3.87
N GLU A 387 -35.05 -11.93 3.71
CA GLU A 387 -33.74 -11.70 4.34
C GLU A 387 -32.87 -10.69 3.59
N ILE A 388 -32.99 -10.64 2.25
CA ILE A 388 -32.31 -9.65 1.40
C ILE A 388 -33.29 -9.10 0.36
N ARG A 389 -34.03 -8.04 0.73
CA ARG A 389 -35.10 -7.44 -0.10
C ARG A 389 -34.67 -6.20 -0.88
N SER A 390 -33.56 -5.59 -0.47
CA SER A 390 -33.15 -4.28 -0.97
C SER A 390 -31.63 -4.14 -1.06
N HIS A 391 -31.19 -3.11 -1.80
CA HIS A 391 -29.80 -2.64 -1.78
C HIS A 391 -29.25 -2.46 -0.34
N ARG A 392 -30.06 -1.92 0.59
CA ARG A 392 -29.65 -1.65 1.98
C ARG A 392 -29.45 -2.94 2.78
N ASP A 393 -30.26 -3.97 2.52
CA ASP A 393 -30.09 -5.29 3.14
C ASP A 393 -28.82 -5.95 2.60
N LEU A 394 -28.60 -5.91 1.28
CA LEU A 394 -27.38 -6.42 0.66
C LEU A 394 -26.13 -5.71 1.18
N GLN A 395 -26.15 -4.37 1.29
CA GLN A 395 -25.09 -3.59 1.90
C GLN A 395 -24.83 -4.05 3.34
N THR A 396 -25.88 -4.29 4.13
CA THR A 396 -25.78 -4.72 5.54
C THR A 396 -25.24 -6.14 5.67
N VAL A 397 -25.54 -7.02 4.71
CA VAL A 397 -24.89 -8.33 4.58
C VAL A 397 -23.42 -8.14 4.21
N LEU A 398 -23.10 -7.57 3.03
CA LEU A 398 -21.72 -7.40 2.52
C LEU A 398 -20.83 -6.49 3.37
N ARG A 399 -21.38 -5.75 4.34
CA ARG A 399 -20.62 -5.08 5.40
C ARG A 399 -19.85 -6.08 6.28
N GLY A 400 -20.36 -7.30 6.45
CA GLY A 400 -19.72 -8.39 7.19
C GLY A 400 -19.55 -8.15 8.69
N VAL A 401 -20.22 -7.16 9.28
CA VAL A 401 -20.09 -6.81 10.70
C VAL A 401 -21.16 -7.53 11.52
N GLY A 402 -20.73 -8.23 12.58
CA GLY A 402 -21.61 -9.00 13.46
C GLY A 402 -21.78 -10.47 13.05
N ALA A 403 -22.29 -11.30 13.95
CA ALA A 403 -22.43 -12.74 13.72
C ALA A 403 -23.44 -13.07 12.61
N ARG A 404 -24.59 -12.35 12.55
CA ARG A 404 -25.59 -12.52 11.50
C ARG A 404 -25.01 -12.25 10.12
N SER A 405 -24.48 -11.05 9.86
CA SER A 405 -23.93 -10.70 8.55
C SER A 405 -22.76 -11.60 8.14
N ARG A 406 -21.86 -12.02 9.05
CA ARG A 406 -20.79 -12.98 8.72
C ARG A 406 -21.32 -14.33 8.23
N ARG A 407 -22.45 -14.84 8.75
CA ARG A 407 -23.10 -16.06 8.23
C ARG A 407 -23.74 -15.83 6.85
N PHE A 408 -24.46 -14.72 6.66
CA PHE A 408 -25.07 -14.39 5.35
C PHE A 408 -24.04 -14.11 4.26
N VAL A 409 -22.92 -13.44 4.59
CA VAL A 409 -21.81 -13.22 3.66
C VAL A 409 -21.28 -14.55 3.14
N ARG A 410 -21.00 -15.53 4.01
CA ARG A 410 -20.55 -16.86 3.54
C ARG A 410 -21.57 -17.53 2.62
N LYS A 411 -22.87 -17.50 2.95
CA LYS A 411 -23.94 -18.01 2.07
C LYS A 411 -23.96 -17.33 0.70
N VAL A 412 -23.94 -15.99 0.67
CA VAL A 412 -23.96 -15.20 -0.57
C VAL A 412 -22.71 -15.42 -1.41
N LEU A 413 -21.53 -15.48 -0.79
CA LEU A 413 -20.27 -15.72 -1.50
C LEU A 413 -20.18 -17.14 -2.06
N GLY A 414 -20.57 -18.16 -1.29
CA GLY A 414 -20.63 -19.54 -1.78
C GLY A 414 -21.57 -19.66 -2.97
N TRP A 415 -22.81 -19.16 -2.83
CA TRP A 415 -23.79 -19.11 -3.92
C TRP A 415 -23.28 -18.37 -5.17
N LEU A 416 -22.56 -17.24 -5.00
CA LEU A 416 -21.93 -16.53 -6.13
C LEU A 416 -20.83 -17.34 -6.81
N MET A 417 -20.03 -18.11 -6.07
CA MET A 417 -19.03 -19.02 -6.65
C MET A 417 -19.68 -20.20 -7.37
N ASP A 418 -20.75 -20.75 -6.81
CA ASP A 418 -21.50 -21.89 -7.38
C ASP A 418 -22.32 -21.48 -8.61
N SER A 419 -22.69 -20.20 -8.74
CA SER A 419 -23.57 -19.64 -9.79
C SER A 419 -23.13 -19.85 -11.25
N GLY A 420 -21.94 -20.40 -11.49
CA GLY A 420 -21.36 -20.57 -12.84
C GLY A 420 -20.94 -19.28 -13.55
N ARG A 421 -21.37 -18.10 -13.07
CA ARG A 421 -21.03 -16.78 -13.68
C ARG A 421 -19.58 -16.39 -13.43
N LEU A 422 -19.04 -16.71 -12.25
CA LEU A 422 -17.72 -16.27 -11.79
C LEU A 422 -16.67 -17.36 -12.01
N LEU A 423 -16.40 -17.65 -13.28
CA LEU A 423 -15.51 -18.73 -13.73
C LEU A 423 -14.13 -18.70 -13.05
N GLU A 424 -13.63 -17.50 -12.73
CA GLU A 424 -12.33 -17.35 -12.10
C GLU A 424 -12.22 -17.93 -10.69
N TYR A 425 -13.35 -18.15 -9.99
CA TYR A 425 -13.38 -18.75 -8.65
C TYR A 425 -13.67 -20.26 -8.66
N ARG A 426 -14.00 -20.84 -9.81
CA ARG A 426 -14.41 -22.27 -9.94
C ARG A 426 -13.40 -23.25 -9.33
N LEU A 427 -12.10 -23.08 -9.59
CA LEU A 427 -11.07 -23.97 -9.04
C LEU A 427 -10.96 -23.85 -7.51
N ALA A 428 -10.95 -22.61 -6.99
CA ALA A 428 -10.89 -22.39 -5.55
C ALA A 428 -12.13 -22.95 -4.84
N ARG A 429 -13.31 -22.81 -5.46
CA ARG A 429 -14.56 -23.36 -4.92
C ARG A 429 -14.56 -24.88 -4.90
N ARG A 430 -14.00 -25.55 -5.92
CA ARG A 430 -13.82 -27.01 -5.92
C ARG A 430 -12.91 -27.46 -4.77
N LEU A 431 -11.74 -26.85 -4.63
CA LEU A 431 -10.79 -27.16 -3.55
C LEU A 431 -11.40 -26.91 -2.16
N GLU A 432 -12.21 -25.85 -1.98
CA GLU A 432 -12.95 -25.60 -0.74
C GLU A 432 -13.95 -26.71 -0.38
N LEU A 433 -14.57 -27.37 -1.37
CA LEU A 433 -15.48 -28.49 -1.13
C LEU A 433 -14.71 -29.79 -0.81
N GLU A 434 -13.68 -30.10 -1.60
CA GLU A 434 -12.79 -31.25 -1.37
C GLU A 434 -12.18 -31.25 0.05
N THR A 435 -11.84 -30.07 0.60
CA THR A 435 -11.34 -29.98 1.99
C THR A 435 -12.39 -30.23 3.06
N VAL A 436 -13.68 -30.02 2.79
CA VAL A 436 -14.76 -30.28 3.75
C VAL A 436 -15.15 -31.76 3.73
N ASP A 437 -15.19 -32.36 2.55
CA ASP A 437 -15.53 -33.78 2.38
C ASP A 437 -14.43 -34.73 2.94
N GLY A 438 -13.19 -34.23 3.09
CA GLY A 438 -12.06 -34.97 3.66
C GLY A 438 -11.85 -34.83 5.18
N GLU A 439 -12.66 -34.03 5.88
CA GLU A 439 -12.64 -33.89 7.35
C GLU A 439 -13.79 -34.66 8.06
N GLY A 440 -14.52 -35.50 7.31
CA GLY A 440 -15.71 -36.24 7.77
C GLY A 440 -15.46 -37.68 8.23
#